data_AF-A0A5N1JN19-F1
#
_entry.id   AF-A0A5N1JN19-F1
#
_cell.length_a   1.000
_cell.length_b   1.000
_cell.length_c   1.000
_cell.angle_alpha   90.00
_cell.angle_beta   90.00
_cell.angle_gamma   90.00
#
_symmetry.space_group_name_H-M   'P 1'
#
loop_
_entity.id
_entity.type
_entity.pdbx_description
1 polymer ?
#
loop_
_entity_poly.entity_id
_entity_poly.type
_entity_poly.pdbx_seq_one_letter_code
_entity_poly.pdbx_strand_id
1 'polypeptide(L)'
;MKSFYLLLVVSLLQVTNCFAADTLAVSFEIVKDTIASGSEVSSYTAKVKIPKQPGKKGSKVIFSVDPAKSDVTGIMISNDPTYVIKDDTKEQIAEFKVSFTRDTKNDRRLVLKLTALDAANKDLALKKNGETEAEIYIKPRPELDNADNEYWFFVGTNFDLLDGIKAKDLYFRTSFLIPLNNTQPKNQQLYITFEKNRFFSSRDSLYRLAFTDRVFKRGQTDSITIAKGQYNSFRESVTENIGFSISGLQNLRMNHPSNKYNFYIMTGIYIDFQKRTLKFTNHNIQSDTITIPSRRDSLYTFTPLLVQTQIQSWNYNIYTGFMYIHSGNSVNLKTFIQLGLNVYNFPISSVRRNATEITRYDQSRNLYFRCHVDATLVESPGVSLGAEVYLRRGQMPLFNFTLTKVFDYRNLKTFFSKVPSQ
;
A
#
# COMPACT_ATOMS: atom_id res chain seq x y z
N MET A 1 -39.36 -6.23 -88.89
CA MET A 1 -39.74 -5.69 -87.56
C MET A 1 -39.03 -6.44 -86.41
N LYS A 2 -37.69 -6.48 -86.38
CA LYS A 2 -36.92 -7.01 -85.24
C LYS A 2 -35.72 -6.13 -84.83
N SER A 3 -35.39 -5.11 -85.61
CA SER A 3 -34.19 -4.27 -85.38
C SER A 3 -34.45 -2.96 -84.65
N PHE A 4 -35.71 -2.62 -84.33
CA PHE A 4 -36.06 -1.36 -83.64
C PHE A 4 -36.18 -1.50 -82.12
N TYR A 5 -36.34 -2.72 -81.59
CA TYR A 5 -36.43 -2.96 -80.14
C TYR A 5 -35.07 -3.03 -79.44
N LEU A 6 -33.98 -3.28 -80.17
CA LEU A 6 -32.64 -3.41 -79.58
C LEU A 6 -32.00 -2.05 -79.27
N LEU A 7 -32.35 -0.99 -80.02
CA LEU A 7 -31.77 0.33 -79.80
C LEU A 7 -32.36 1.04 -78.57
N LEU A 8 -33.64 0.79 -78.24
CA LEU A 8 -34.31 1.45 -77.12
C LEU A 8 -33.88 0.86 -75.74
N VAL A 9 -33.50 -0.43 -75.71
CA VAL A 9 -33.04 -1.09 -74.48
C VAL A 9 -31.58 -0.73 -74.16
N VAL A 10 -30.75 -0.47 -75.18
CA VAL A 10 -29.35 -0.05 -74.95
C VAL A 10 -29.26 1.43 -74.55
N SER A 11 -30.18 2.30 -74.99
CA SER A 11 -30.22 3.70 -74.54
C SER A 11 -30.78 3.90 -73.13
N LEU A 12 -31.60 2.98 -72.61
CA LEU A 12 -32.09 3.05 -71.21
C LEU A 12 -31.12 2.45 -70.18
N LEU A 13 -30.11 1.69 -70.61
CA LEU A 13 -29.09 1.08 -69.74
C LEU A 13 -27.83 1.94 -69.54
N GLN A 14 -27.72 3.11 -70.18
CA GLN A 14 -26.56 4.01 -70.07
C GLN A 14 -26.82 5.32 -69.32
N VAL A 15 -28.00 5.53 -68.74
CA VAL A 15 -28.30 6.70 -67.89
C VAL A 15 -28.68 6.26 -66.48
N THR A 16 -27.86 5.38 -65.91
CA THR A 16 -27.66 5.32 -64.46
C THR A 16 -26.18 5.53 -64.19
N ASN A 17 -25.69 6.72 -64.57
CA ASN A 17 -24.61 7.34 -63.80
C ASN A 17 -25.18 7.54 -62.39
N CYS A 18 -25.05 6.49 -61.58
CA CYS A 18 -25.21 6.54 -60.15
C CYS A 18 -24.27 7.65 -59.71
N PHE A 19 -24.81 8.84 -59.45
CA PHE A 19 -24.07 9.94 -58.86
C PHE A 19 -23.50 9.36 -57.57
N ALA A 20 -22.20 9.03 -57.58
CA ALA A 20 -21.51 8.60 -56.39
C ALA A 20 -21.72 9.73 -55.38
N ALA A 21 -22.48 9.44 -54.31
CA ALA A 21 -22.83 10.43 -53.32
C ALA A 21 -21.53 11.11 -52.88
N ASP A 22 -21.53 12.44 -52.93
CA ASP A 22 -20.33 13.19 -52.58
C ASP A 22 -19.99 12.87 -51.12
N THR A 23 -18.79 12.33 -50.87
CA THR A 23 -18.41 11.81 -49.55
C THR A 23 -17.15 12.48 -49.02
N LEU A 24 -17.03 12.55 -47.69
CA LEU A 24 -15.83 12.99 -47.00
C LEU A 24 -15.16 11.81 -46.30
N ALA A 25 -13.85 11.66 -46.47
CA ALA A 25 -13.06 10.69 -45.74
C ALA A 25 -12.47 11.35 -44.49
N VAL A 26 -12.93 10.94 -43.30
CA VAL A 26 -12.36 11.34 -42.00
C VAL A 26 -12.46 10.16 -41.04
N SER A 27 -11.56 10.11 -40.07
CA SER A 27 -11.60 9.08 -39.02
C SER A 27 -10.96 9.58 -37.73
N PHE A 28 -11.37 9.03 -36.59
CA PHE A 28 -10.59 9.16 -35.38
C PHE A 28 -9.25 8.44 -35.52
N GLU A 29 -8.20 8.96 -34.89
CA GLU A 29 -6.90 8.27 -34.79
C GLU A 29 -6.96 7.12 -33.77
N ILE A 30 -7.81 7.28 -32.75
CA ILE A 30 -8.05 6.29 -31.70
C ILE A 30 -9.56 6.08 -31.57
N VAL A 31 -10.01 4.84 -31.83
CA VAL A 31 -11.43 4.44 -31.79
C VAL A 31 -11.84 3.93 -30.42
N LYS A 32 -10.90 3.40 -29.65
CA LYS A 32 -11.15 2.87 -28.31
C LYS A 32 -10.03 3.30 -27.37
N ASP A 33 -10.40 3.90 -26.26
CA ASP A 33 -9.44 4.31 -25.22
C ASP A 33 -10.03 4.14 -23.82
N THR A 34 -9.19 4.21 -22.79
CA THR A 34 -9.59 4.15 -21.39
C THR A 34 -8.91 5.22 -20.54
N ILE A 35 -9.71 6.02 -19.84
CA ILE A 35 -9.24 7.06 -18.92
C ILE A 35 -9.34 6.55 -17.49
N ALA A 36 -8.18 6.34 -16.83
CA ALA A 36 -8.09 5.78 -15.49
C ALA A 36 -7.76 6.79 -14.38
N SER A 37 -7.00 7.87 -14.65
CA SER A 37 -6.53 8.84 -13.64
C SER A 37 -6.97 10.28 -13.96
N GLY A 38 -7.17 11.13 -12.93
CA GLY A 38 -7.52 12.55 -13.14
C GLY A 38 -8.37 13.21 -12.05
N SER A 39 -8.59 14.52 -12.19
CA SER A 39 -9.45 15.38 -11.35
C SER A 39 -10.95 15.14 -11.57
N GLU A 40 -11.80 15.78 -10.75
CA GLU A 40 -13.28 15.71 -10.80
C GLU A 40 -13.82 16.09 -12.19
N VAL A 41 -13.32 17.19 -12.73
CA VAL A 41 -13.44 17.51 -14.16
C VAL A 41 -12.23 16.90 -14.86
N SER A 42 -12.48 15.98 -15.78
CA SER A 42 -11.46 15.40 -16.64
C SER A 42 -11.67 15.84 -18.08
N SER A 43 -10.60 15.84 -18.86
CA SER A 43 -10.66 16.20 -20.28
C SER A 43 -9.99 15.15 -21.15
N TYR A 44 -10.58 14.87 -22.30
CA TYR A 44 -10.04 14.02 -23.35
C TYR A 44 -9.80 14.84 -24.62
N THR A 45 -8.70 14.56 -25.30
CA THR A 45 -8.36 15.20 -26.59
C THR A 45 -8.46 14.16 -27.70
N ALA A 46 -9.49 14.27 -28.52
CA ALA A 46 -9.70 13.42 -29.68
C ALA A 46 -8.95 13.99 -30.89
N LYS A 47 -8.11 13.17 -31.52
CA LYS A 47 -7.43 13.50 -32.78
C LYS A 47 -8.20 12.90 -33.95
N VAL A 48 -8.51 13.73 -34.93
CA VAL A 48 -9.26 13.36 -36.14
C VAL A 48 -8.35 13.52 -37.35
N LYS A 49 -8.16 12.42 -38.07
CA LYS A 49 -7.36 12.34 -39.28
C LYS A 49 -8.21 12.70 -40.49
N ILE A 50 -7.75 13.68 -41.25
CA ILE A 50 -8.38 14.15 -42.49
C ILE A 50 -7.37 13.89 -43.63
N PRO A 51 -7.46 12.77 -44.35
CA PRO A 51 -6.57 12.46 -45.46
C PRO A 51 -6.70 13.48 -46.60
N LYS A 52 -5.67 13.54 -47.44
CA LYS A 52 -5.67 14.31 -48.70
C LYS A 52 -6.86 13.89 -49.57
N GLN A 53 -7.71 14.84 -49.93
CA GLN A 53 -8.94 14.60 -50.71
C GLN A 53 -9.30 15.84 -51.55
N PRO A 54 -8.78 15.96 -52.78
CA PRO A 54 -8.97 17.13 -53.64
C PRO A 54 -10.45 17.45 -53.88
N GLY A 55 -10.79 18.74 -53.95
CA GLY A 55 -12.15 19.24 -54.14
C GLY A 55 -12.95 19.43 -52.85
N LYS A 56 -12.32 19.24 -51.68
CA LYS A 56 -12.97 19.34 -50.36
C LYS A 56 -12.54 20.55 -49.54
N LYS A 57 -11.79 21.47 -50.13
CA LYS A 57 -11.43 22.73 -49.49
C LYS A 57 -12.71 23.48 -49.08
N GLY A 58 -12.76 23.93 -47.83
CA GLY A 58 -13.93 24.62 -47.26
C GLY A 58 -15.01 23.70 -46.68
N SER A 59 -14.97 22.38 -46.92
CA SER A 59 -15.81 21.43 -46.20
C SER A 59 -15.49 21.46 -44.70
N LYS A 60 -16.49 21.12 -43.88
CA LYS A 60 -16.42 21.19 -42.42
C LYS A 60 -16.57 19.81 -41.81
N VAL A 61 -15.75 19.51 -40.82
CA VAL A 61 -15.86 18.33 -39.96
C VAL A 61 -16.41 18.81 -38.62
N ILE A 62 -17.51 18.22 -38.17
CA ILE A 62 -18.16 18.56 -36.92
C ILE A 62 -17.96 17.40 -35.94
N PHE A 63 -17.43 17.73 -34.78
CA PHE A 63 -17.25 16.84 -33.65
C PHE A 63 -18.42 16.97 -32.68
N SER A 64 -19.01 15.85 -32.30
CA SER A 64 -20.13 15.80 -31.37
C SER A 64 -20.03 14.59 -30.45
N VAL A 65 -20.79 14.63 -29.36
CA VAL A 65 -21.03 13.46 -28.50
C VAL A 65 -22.36 12.84 -28.90
N ASP A 66 -22.43 11.50 -28.96
CA ASP A 66 -23.67 10.76 -29.15
C ASP A 66 -24.37 10.57 -27.79
N PRO A 67 -25.46 11.32 -27.49
CA PRO A 67 -26.13 11.24 -26.20
C PRO A 67 -26.92 9.95 -26.02
N ALA A 68 -27.27 9.23 -27.09
CA ALA A 68 -28.01 7.98 -27.01
C ALA A 68 -27.11 6.80 -26.61
N LYS A 69 -25.81 6.90 -26.91
CA LYS A 69 -24.82 5.86 -26.60
C LYS A 69 -23.91 6.21 -25.43
N SER A 70 -23.84 7.48 -25.02
CA SER A 70 -23.03 7.96 -23.90
C SER A 70 -23.83 7.97 -22.59
N ASP A 71 -23.22 7.54 -21.49
CA ASP A 71 -23.82 7.57 -20.15
C ASP A 71 -23.03 8.47 -19.18
N VAL A 72 -22.28 9.43 -19.72
CA VAL A 72 -21.49 10.43 -18.99
C VAL A 72 -22.28 11.74 -18.86
N THR A 73 -22.17 12.41 -17.71
CA THR A 73 -22.83 13.69 -17.43
C THR A 73 -21.86 14.87 -17.46
N GLY A 74 -22.39 16.10 -17.54
CA GLY A 74 -21.57 17.33 -17.48
C GLY A 74 -20.62 17.52 -18.66
N ILE A 75 -21.00 17.00 -19.83
CA ILE A 75 -20.17 17.05 -21.04
C ILE A 75 -20.12 18.47 -21.59
N MET A 76 -18.91 18.99 -21.78
CA MET A 76 -18.65 20.27 -22.45
C MET A 76 -17.54 20.11 -23.48
N ILE A 77 -17.80 20.52 -24.72
CA ILE A 77 -16.77 20.60 -25.76
C ILE A 77 -16.06 21.95 -25.57
N SER A 78 -14.76 21.92 -25.25
CA SER A 78 -14.03 23.10 -24.78
C SER A 78 -13.55 24.02 -25.90
N ASN A 79 -13.49 23.52 -27.14
CA ASN A 79 -13.08 24.27 -28.33
C ASN A 79 -14.24 24.28 -29.34
N ASP A 80 -14.10 25.06 -30.43
CA ASP A 80 -15.04 25.00 -31.55
C ASP A 80 -15.18 23.54 -32.03
N PRO A 81 -16.40 22.95 -32.01
CA PRO A 81 -16.62 21.59 -32.48
C PRO A 81 -16.42 21.45 -33.99
N THR A 82 -16.18 22.55 -34.72
CA THR A 82 -16.07 22.59 -36.17
C THR A 82 -14.64 22.78 -36.62
N TYR A 83 -14.17 21.94 -37.53
CA TYR A 83 -12.91 22.12 -38.24
C TYR A 83 -13.16 22.36 -39.74
N VAL A 84 -12.63 23.45 -40.28
CA VAL A 84 -12.72 23.76 -41.72
C VAL A 84 -11.47 23.27 -42.44
N ILE A 85 -11.64 22.46 -43.49
CA ILE A 85 -10.54 21.96 -44.31
C ILE A 85 -9.90 23.13 -45.07
N LYS A 86 -8.65 23.47 -44.71
CA LYS A 86 -7.92 24.61 -45.28
C LYS A 86 -7.18 24.25 -46.57
N ASP A 87 -6.62 23.05 -46.64
CA ASP A 87 -5.82 22.53 -47.75
C ASP A 87 -6.21 21.07 -48.06
N ASP A 88 -6.91 20.86 -49.16
CA ASP A 88 -7.38 19.55 -49.59
C ASP A 88 -6.30 18.72 -50.31
N THR A 89 -5.10 19.30 -50.50
CA THR A 89 -3.96 18.64 -51.15
C THR A 89 -3.03 17.94 -50.16
N LYS A 90 -3.25 18.10 -48.86
CA LYS A 90 -2.44 17.51 -47.77
C LYS A 90 -3.31 16.83 -46.72
N GLU A 91 -2.71 15.89 -46.01
CA GLU A 91 -3.30 15.33 -44.79
C GLU A 91 -3.29 16.38 -43.67
N GLN A 92 -4.37 16.42 -42.90
CA GLN A 92 -4.54 17.34 -41.77
C GLN A 92 -4.99 16.55 -40.53
N ILE A 93 -4.62 17.05 -39.35
CA ILE A 93 -5.07 16.52 -38.06
C ILE A 93 -5.81 17.64 -37.33
N ALA A 94 -7.06 17.36 -36.95
CA ALA A 94 -7.86 18.24 -36.12
C ALA A 94 -7.92 17.70 -34.69
N GLU A 95 -7.76 18.57 -33.69
CA GLU A 95 -7.82 18.21 -32.28
C GLU A 95 -9.06 18.80 -31.62
N PHE A 96 -9.89 17.93 -31.04
CA PHE A 96 -11.10 18.32 -30.32
C PHE A 96 -10.98 17.95 -28.86
N LYS A 97 -11.30 18.89 -27.98
CA LYS A 97 -11.23 18.68 -26.53
C LYS A 97 -12.63 18.58 -25.95
N VAL A 98 -12.89 17.48 -25.24
CA VAL A 98 -14.13 17.27 -24.48
C VAL A 98 -13.80 17.17 -23.01
N SER A 99 -14.53 17.91 -22.20
CA SER A 99 -14.48 17.88 -20.74
C SER A 99 -15.75 17.24 -20.21
N PHE A 100 -15.64 16.47 -19.12
CA PHE A 100 -16.76 15.77 -18.53
C PHE A 100 -16.56 15.58 -17.02
N THR A 101 -17.66 15.36 -16.31
CA THR A 101 -17.64 15.04 -14.89
C THR A 101 -17.50 13.53 -14.71
N ARG A 102 -16.55 13.08 -13.88
CA ARG A 102 -16.39 11.65 -13.57
C ARG A 102 -17.37 11.20 -12.51
N ASP A 103 -17.92 10.00 -12.69
CA ASP A 103 -18.68 9.28 -11.67
C ASP A 103 -17.73 8.62 -10.66
N THR A 104 -18.25 8.36 -9.46
CA THR A 104 -17.52 7.77 -8.34
C THR A 104 -17.76 6.28 -8.17
N LYS A 105 -18.80 5.73 -8.81
CA LYS A 105 -19.27 4.36 -8.57
C LYS A 105 -19.06 3.41 -9.75
N ASN A 106 -19.37 3.85 -10.97
CA ASN A 106 -19.44 2.98 -12.13
C ASN A 106 -18.51 3.43 -13.26
N ASP A 107 -18.02 2.46 -14.04
CA ASP A 107 -17.45 2.73 -15.35
C ASP A 107 -18.49 3.43 -16.22
N ARG A 108 -18.06 4.46 -16.95
CA ARG A 108 -18.90 5.20 -17.89
C ARG A 108 -18.31 5.12 -19.29
N ARG A 109 -19.15 5.29 -20.28
CA ARG A 109 -18.87 5.26 -21.71
C ARG A 109 -19.20 6.61 -22.33
N LEU A 110 -18.21 7.20 -22.99
CA LEU A 110 -18.35 8.38 -23.82
C LEU A 110 -18.21 7.97 -25.28
N VAL A 111 -19.25 8.21 -26.09
CA VAL A 111 -19.21 7.93 -27.53
C VAL A 111 -19.13 9.25 -28.30
N LEU A 112 -18.05 9.41 -29.03
CA LEU A 112 -17.75 10.56 -29.87
C LEU A 112 -18.14 10.24 -31.31
N LYS A 113 -18.66 11.22 -32.03
CA LYS A 113 -19.15 11.06 -33.41
C LYS A 113 -18.73 12.23 -34.29
N LEU A 114 -18.36 11.91 -35.53
CA LEU A 114 -18.09 12.88 -36.58
C LEU A 114 -19.28 13.01 -37.54
N THR A 115 -19.57 14.23 -37.95
CA THR A 115 -20.42 14.54 -39.11
C THR A 115 -19.69 15.52 -40.02
N ALA A 116 -20.18 15.71 -41.25
CA ALA A 116 -19.56 16.62 -42.20
C ALA A 116 -20.58 17.47 -42.94
N LEU A 117 -20.16 18.70 -43.26
CA LEU A 117 -20.87 19.61 -44.15
C LEU A 117 -19.97 19.96 -45.34
N ASP A 118 -20.57 20.22 -46.50
CA ASP A 118 -19.88 20.80 -47.63
C ASP A 118 -19.58 22.30 -47.40
N ALA A 119 -18.91 22.94 -48.38
CA ALA A 119 -18.59 24.36 -48.31
C ALA A 119 -19.85 25.28 -48.30
N ALA A 120 -21.01 24.76 -48.72
CA ALA A 120 -22.30 25.43 -48.71
C ALA A 120 -23.15 25.13 -47.45
N ASN A 121 -22.57 24.43 -46.46
CA ASN A 121 -23.24 23.95 -45.23
C ASN A 121 -24.34 22.90 -45.47
N LYS A 122 -24.27 22.15 -46.56
CA LYS A 122 -25.15 21.01 -46.80
C LYS A 122 -24.53 19.73 -46.25
N ASP A 123 -25.36 18.83 -45.73
CA ASP A 123 -24.89 17.55 -45.18
C ASP A 123 -24.10 16.75 -46.22
N LEU A 124 -22.90 16.33 -45.82
CA LEU A 124 -22.00 15.54 -46.64
C LEU A 124 -21.84 14.15 -46.01
N ALA A 125 -22.08 13.11 -46.80
CA ALA A 125 -21.99 11.74 -46.29
C ALA A 125 -20.53 11.40 -45.93
N LEU A 126 -20.32 10.79 -44.76
CA LEU A 126 -19.00 10.25 -44.43
C LEU A 126 -18.79 8.90 -45.11
N LYS A 127 -17.56 8.63 -45.56
CA LYS A 127 -17.21 7.35 -46.16
C LYS A 127 -17.41 6.24 -45.13
N LYS A 128 -18.30 5.27 -45.42
CA LYS A 128 -18.72 4.20 -44.49
C LYS A 128 -17.59 3.32 -43.92
N ASN A 129 -16.42 3.32 -44.54
CA ASN A 129 -15.27 2.54 -44.10
C ASN A 129 -14.39 3.30 -43.08
N GLY A 130 -14.74 4.54 -42.73
CA GLY A 130 -14.02 5.35 -41.75
C GLY A 130 -14.53 5.10 -40.32
N GLU A 131 -13.61 5.04 -39.38
CA GLU A 131 -13.86 4.99 -37.94
C GLU A 131 -14.37 6.36 -37.47
N THR A 132 -15.66 6.63 -37.73
CA THR A 132 -16.34 7.92 -37.51
C THR A 132 -17.01 8.03 -36.14
N GLU A 133 -16.96 6.94 -35.37
CA GLU A 133 -17.33 6.88 -33.96
C GLU A 133 -16.11 6.45 -33.15
N ALA A 134 -15.91 7.02 -31.97
CA ALA A 134 -14.91 6.58 -31.00
C ALA A 134 -15.56 6.36 -29.63
N GLU A 135 -15.18 5.28 -28.96
CA GLU A 135 -15.72 4.83 -27.68
C GLU A 135 -14.65 4.94 -26.59
N ILE A 136 -14.87 5.84 -25.65
CA ILE A 136 -13.93 6.12 -24.56
C ILE A 136 -14.53 5.59 -23.25
N TYR A 137 -13.83 4.65 -22.63
CA TYR A 137 -14.18 4.10 -21.33
C TYR A 137 -13.59 4.96 -20.21
N ILE A 138 -14.43 5.52 -19.35
CA ILE A 138 -14.03 6.34 -18.22
C ILE A 138 -14.21 5.51 -16.96
N LYS A 139 -13.10 5.14 -16.31
CA LYS A 139 -13.16 4.43 -15.03
C LYS A 139 -13.72 5.33 -13.93
N PRO A 140 -14.42 4.81 -12.92
CA PRO A 140 -14.85 5.61 -11.79
C PRO A 140 -13.63 6.18 -11.09
N ARG A 141 -13.78 7.39 -10.57
CA ARG A 141 -12.85 7.88 -9.57
C ARG A 141 -13.39 7.40 -8.23
N PRO A 142 -12.78 6.42 -7.54
CA PRO A 142 -13.22 6.12 -6.19
C PRO A 142 -13.18 7.42 -5.41
N GLU A 143 -14.34 7.88 -4.93
CA GLU A 143 -14.35 8.80 -3.81
C GLU A 143 -13.53 8.08 -2.74
N LEU A 144 -12.33 8.59 -2.47
CA LEU A 144 -11.80 8.51 -1.13
C LEU A 144 -12.84 9.24 -0.32
N ASP A 145 -13.85 8.49 0.10
CA ASP A 145 -14.95 8.99 0.89
C ASP A 145 -14.24 9.64 2.08
N ASN A 146 -14.29 10.97 2.11
CA ASN A 146 -13.96 11.78 3.27
C ASN A 146 -14.96 11.50 4.40
N ALA A 147 -15.59 10.33 4.42
CA ALA A 147 -16.09 9.71 5.63
C ALA A 147 -14.88 9.52 6.54
N ASP A 148 -14.53 10.60 7.24
CA ASP A 148 -14.37 10.78 8.68
C ASP A 148 -13.70 9.70 9.54
N ASN A 149 -13.59 8.48 9.03
CA ASN A 149 -13.06 7.29 9.63
C ASN A 149 -11.89 6.81 8.76
N GLU A 150 -10.70 6.68 9.34
CA GLU A 150 -9.55 6.16 8.61
C GLU A 150 -9.42 4.67 8.87
N TYR A 151 -9.50 3.87 7.79
CA TYR A 151 -9.40 2.41 7.83
C TYR A 151 -8.19 1.95 7.03
N TRP A 152 -7.03 1.85 7.68
CA TRP A 152 -5.80 1.54 6.97
C TRP A 152 -5.30 0.14 7.26
N PHE A 153 -4.85 -0.52 6.20
CA PHE A 153 -4.17 -1.79 6.24
C PHE A 153 -2.77 -1.64 5.65
N PHE A 154 -1.77 -1.89 6.47
CA PHE A 154 -0.37 -1.82 6.16
C PHE A 154 0.17 -3.23 5.99
N VAL A 155 0.82 -3.49 4.86
CA VAL A 155 1.54 -4.75 4.61
C VAL A 155 2.89 -4.44 4.02
N GLY A 156 3.94 -5.03 4.57
CA GLY A 156 5.28 -4.82 4.06
C GLY A 156 6.33 -5.57 4.84
N THR A 157 7.47 -4.91 5.08
CA THR A 157 8.59 -5.53 5.76
C THR A 157 9.26 -4.57 6.75
N ASN A 158 9.98 -5.14 7.71
CA ASN A 158 10.86 -4.42 8.61
C ASN A 158 12.26 -4.34 7.97
N PHE A 159 12.93 -3.18 8.06
CA PHE A 159 14.28 -2.99 7.49
C PHE A 159 15.26 -2.46 8.52
N ASP A 160 16.44 -3.08 8.61
CA ASP A 160 17.47 -2.68 9.56
C ASP A 160 18.34 -1.56 9.00
N LEU A 161 18.31 -0.38 9.62
CA LEU A 161 19.15 0.75 9.19
C LEU A 161 20.61 0.61 9.63
N LEU A 162 20.93 -0.28 10.58
CA LEU A 162 22.28 -0.50 11.09
C LEU A 162 22.98 -1.67 10.37
N ASP A 163 22.23 -2.75 10.10
CA ASP A 163 22.74 -4.00 9.52
C ASP A 163 22.46 -4.14 8.00
N GLY A 164 21.92 -3.07 7.39
CA GLY A 164 21.54 -2.95 5.98
C GLY A 164 20.11 -3.44 5.67
N ILE A 165 19.58 -3.05 4.50
CA ILE A 165 18.24 -3.43 4.04
C ILE A 165 18.17 -4.94 3.84
N LYS A 166 17.75 -5.65 4.87
CA LYS A 166 17.40 -7.06 4.79
C LYS A 166 15.91 -7.13 5.06
N ALA A 167 15.13 -7.41 4.00
CA ALA A 167 13.70 -7.69 4.12
C ALA A 167 13.55 -9.00 4.92
N LYS A 168 13.56 -8.87 6.24
CA LYS A 168 13.77 -10.03 7.11
C LYS A 168 12.47 -10.72 7.44
N ASP A 169 11.33 -10.01 7.49
CA ASP A 169 10.02 -10.61 7.78
C ASP A 169 8.84 -9.73 7.34
N LEU A 170 7.66 -10.36 7.26
CA LEU A 170 6.37 -9.72 7.01
C LEU A 170 5.95 -8.83 8.19
N TYR A 171 5.78 -7.54 7.92
CA TYR A 171 5.08 -6.59 8.78
C TYR A 171 3.61 -6.52 8.35
N PHE A 172 2.69 -6.55 9.33
CA PHE A 172 1.31 -6.16 9.09
C PHE A 172 0.80 -5.24 10.19
N ARG A 173 -0.05 -4.30 9.83
CA ARG A 173 -0.83 -3.51 10.78
C ARG A 173 -2.17 -3.11 10.19
N THR A 174 -3.22 -3.16 11.00
CA THR A 174 -4.47 -2.46 10.73
C THR A 174 -4.61 -1.32 11.71
N SER A 175 -5.11 -0.18 11.25
CA SER A 175 -5.45 0.94 12.12
C SER A 175 -6.80 1.53 11.76
N PHE A 176 -7.62 1.74 12.78
CA PHE A 176 -8.96 2.29 12.69
C PHE A 176 -8.98 3.58 13.50
N LEU A 177 -9.33 4.70 12.88
CA LEU A 177 -9.60 5.96 13.57
C LEU A 177 -11.07 6.26 13.41
N ILE A 178 -11.82 6.19 14.52
CA ILE A 178 -13.29 6.26 14.51
C ILE A 178 -13.73 7.46 15.36
N PRO A 179 -14.41 8.47 14.81
CA PRO A 179 -14.99 9.55 15.59
C PRO A 179 -16.12 9.01 16.45
N LEU A 180 -16.13 9.41 17.73
CA LEU A 180 -17.22 9.06 18.65
C LEU A 180 -18.38 10.06 18.57
N ASN A 181 -18.11 11.27 18.08
CA ASN A 181 -19.11 12.32 17.87
C ASN A 181 -19.04 12.82 16.42
N ASN A 182 -20.21 13.02 15.80
CA ASN A 182 -20.35 13.54 14.44
C ASN A 182 -20.25 15.08 14.34
N THR A 183 -19.97 15.76 15.45
CA THR A 183 -19.86 17.23 15.48
C THR A 183 -18.44 17.66 15.11
N GLN A 184 -18.32 18.62 14.18
CA GLN A 184 -17.04 19.27 13.91
C GLN A 184 -16.80 20.43 14.89
N PRO A 185 -15.57 20.57 15.43
CA PRO A 185 -14.44 19.65 15.29
C PRO A 185 -14.63 18.39 16.14
N LYS A 186 -14.20 17.24 15.61
CA LYS A 186 -14.29 15.93 16.28
C LYS A 186 -13.41 15.89 17.51
N ASN A 187 -14.02 16.16 18.65
CA ASN A 187 -13.31 16.23 19.92
C ASN A 187 -12.87 14.87 20.43
N GLN A 188 -13.59 13.80 20.08
CA GLN A 188 -13.40 12.49 20.66
C GLN A 188 -13.36 11.44 19.56
N GLN A 189 -12.32 10.60 19.62
CA GLN A 189 -12.12 9.53 18.66
C GLN A 189 -11.62 8.28 19.37
N LEU A 190 -11.87 7.13 18.77
CA LEU A 190 -11.37 5.84 19.16
C LEU A 190 -10.32 5.40 18.15
N TYR A 191 -9.12 5.09 18.64
CA TYR A 191 -8.03 4.58 17.83
C TYR A 191 -7.76 3.13 18.18
N ILE A 192 -8.00 2.24 17.21
CA ILE A 192 -7.82 0.80 17.37
C ILE A 192 -6.70 0.35 16.42
N THR A 193 -5.77 -0.46 16.92
CA THR A 193 -4.72 -1.04 16.08
C THR A 193 -4.55 -2.52 16.33
N PHE A 194 -4.33 -3.29 15.27
CA PHE A 194 -3.79 -4.64 15.36
C PHE A 194 -2.49 -4.68 14.58
N GLU A 195 -1.45 -5.31 15.13
CA GLU A 195 -0.15 -5.30 14.49
C GLU A 195 0.60 -6.62 14.72
N LYS A 196 1.39 -7.01 13.73
CA LYS A 196 2.52 -7.92 13.91
C LYS A 196 3.75 -7.19 13.48
N ASN A 197 4.70 -7.15 14.40
CA ASN A 197 5.93 -6.43 14.22
C ASN A 197 7.12 -7.28 14.66
N ARG A 198 8.30 -6.99 14.11
CA ARG A 198 9.56 -7.58 14.54
C ARG A 198 10.55 -6.45 14.81
N PHE A 199 11.02 -6.38 16.05
CA PHE A 199 12.02 -5.40 16.45
C PHE A 199 13.42 -5.91 16.13
N PHE A 200 14.34 -4.97 15.87
CA PHE A 200 15.69 -5.31 15.43
C PHE A 200 16.46 -6.16 16.43
N SER A 201 17.40 -6.89 15.85
CA SER A 201 18.35 -7.70 16.58
C SER A 201 19.54 -6.88 17.03
N SER A 202 19.71 -6.73 18.35
CA SER A 202 20.98 -6.26 18.88
C SER A 202 21.99 -7.41 18.85
N ARG A 203 23.22 -7.10 18.44
CA ARG A 203 24.37 -7.97 18.63
C ARG A 203 25.26 -7.38 19.72
N ASP A 204 25.29 -8.03 20.88
CA ASP A 204 26.12 -7.61 21.99
C ASP A 204 27.28 -8.57 22.19
N SER A 205 28.46 -8.04 22.44
CA SER A 205 29.61 -8.81 22.91
C SER A 205 29.59 -8.89 24.44
N LEU A 206 29.49 -10.10 24.98
CA LEU A 206 29.69 -10.39 26.39
C LEU A 206 31.11 -10.92 26.58
N TYR A 207 31.92 -10.23 27.38
CA TYR A 207 33.32 -10.56 27.57
C TYR A 207 33.56 -11.33 28.87
N ARG A 208 34.47 -12.32 28.81
CA ARG A 208 35.02 -13.04 29.98
C ARG A 208 33.96 -13.63 30.93
N LEU A 209 32.97 -14.31 30.38
CA LEU A 209 32.00 -15.06 31.18
C LEU A 209 32.64 -16.34 31.71
N ALA A 210 32.47 -16.62 33.00
CA ALA A 210 32.92 -17.88 33.58
C ALA A 210 31.98 -19.02 33.17
N PHE A 211 32.54 -20.21 32.91
CA PHE A 211 31.77 -21.42 32.71
C PHE A 211 32.32 -22.58 33.53
N THR A 212 31.45 -23.53 33.85
CA THR A 212 31.81 -24.81 34.44
C THR A 212 30.90 -25.86 33.86
N ASP A 213 31.46 -26.76 33.05
CA ASP A 213 30.72 -27.76 32.29
C ASP A 213 31.23 -29.17 32.59
N ARG A 214 30.36 -30.16 32.47
CA ARG A 214 30.72 -31.57 32.62
C ARG A 214 31.21 -32.09 31.28
N VAL A 215 32.39 -32.70 31.28
CA VAL A 215 32.93 -33.38 30.11
C VAL A 215 32.53 -34.85 30.19
N PHE A 216 31.63 -35.28 29.30
CA PHE A 216 31.24 -36.68 29.19
C PHE A 216 32.35 -37.45 28.46
N LYS A 217 33.14 -38.23 29.20
CA LYS A 217 34.08 -39.21 28.63
C LYS A 217 33.42 -40.59 28.65
N ARG A 218 33.37 -41.27 27.50
CA ARG A 218 32.87 -42.66 27.42
C ARG A 218 33.79 -43.56 28.24
N GLY A 219 33.22 -44.40 29.10
CA GLY A 219 33.95 -45.44 29.84
C GLY A 219 34.49 -45.06 31.22
N GLN A 220 34.24 -43.84 31.74
CA GLN A 220 34.62 -43.47 33.12
C GLN A 220 33.39 -43.46 34.04
N THR A 221 33.30 -44.43 34.94
CA THR A 221 32.23 -44.52 35.98
C THR A 221 32.64 -43.90 37.31
N ASP A 222 33.95 -43.87 37.60
CA ASP A 222 34.46 -43.61 38.96
C ASP A 222 35.00 -42.18 39.12
N SER A 223 34.88 -41.35 38.08
CA SER A 223 35.33 -39.96 38.12
C SER A 223 34.45 -39.05 37.28
N ILE A 224 34.46 -37.76 37.63
CA ILE A 224 33.79 -36.70 36.89
C ILE A 224 34.89 -35.79 36.35
N THR A 225 34.93 -35.62 35.03
CA THR A 225 35.77 -34.60 34.39
C THR A 225 34.98 -33.29 34.28
N ILE A 226 35.55 -32.21 34.80
CA ILE A 226 34.95 -30.87 34.80
C ILE A 226 35.86 -29.94 33.99
N ALA A 227 35.27 -29.25 33.01
CA ALA A 227 35.91 -28.15 32.31
C ALA A 227 35.52 -26.82 32.98
N LYS A 228 36.50 -26.01 33.37
CA LYS A 228 36.29 -24.67 33.93
C LYS A 228 37.09 -23.67 33.13
N GLY A 229 36.54 -22.48 32.93
CA GLY A 229 37.24 -21.48 32.16
C GLY A 229 36.45 -20.22 31.89
N GLN A 230 36.93 -19.44 30.93
CA GLN A 230 36.30 -18.22 30.49
C GLN A 230 36.01 -18.26 28.98
N TYR A 231 34.90 -17.66 28.59
CA TYR A 231 34.49 -17.53 27.20
C TYR A 231 34.00 -16.11 26.87
N ASN A 232 34.18 -15.72 25.61
CA ASN A 232 33.49 -14.59 25.02
C ASN A 232 32.22 -15.08 24.33
N SER A 233 31.15 -14.30 24.38
CA SER A 233 29.89 -14.66 23.74
C SER A 233 29.38 -13.50 22.91
N PHE A 234 28.93 -13.78 21.69
CA PHE A 234 28.10 -12.84 20.94
C PHE A 234 26.64 -13.23 21.15
N ARG A 235 25.85 -12.31 21.67
CA ARG A 235 24.41 -12.47 21.85
C ARG A 235 23.67 -11.80 20.71
N GLU A 236 22.89 -12.56 19.95
CA GLU A 236 21.91 -12.06 18.99
C GLU A 236 20.51 -12.17 19.59
N SER A 237 19.79 -11.06 19.66
CA SER A 237 18.40 -11.03 20.16
C SER A 237 17.43 -10.88 19.00
N VAL A 238 16.33 -11.62 18.95
CA VAL A 238 15.25 -11.40 17.99
C VAL A 238 13.95 -11.28 18.74
N THR A 239 13.16 -10.25 18.48
CA THR A 239 11.90 -9.99 19.19
C THR A 239 10.75 -9.85 18.19
N GLU A 240 9.80 -10.75 18.27
CA GLU A 240 8.59 -10.78 17.42
C GLU A 240 7.37 -10.51 18.29
N ASN A 241 6.55 -9.55 17.88
CA ASN A 241 5.39 -9.11 18.63
C ASN A 241 4.13 -9.22 17.77
N ILE A 242 3.05 -9.70 18.36
CA ILE A 242 1.70 -9.58 17.82
C ILE A 242 0.87 -8.89 18.88
N GLY A 243 0.27 -7.75 18.54
CA GLY A 243 -0.38 -6.89 19.52
C GLY A 243 -1.65 -6.27 19.02
N PHE A 244 -2.42 -5.78 19.99
CA PHE A 244 -3.67 -5.08 19.81
C PHE A 244 -3.71 -3.87 20.76
N SER A 245 -4.17 -2.72 20.28
CA SER A 245 -4.37 -1.53 21.10
C SER A 245 -5.76 -0.93 20.88
N ILE A 246 -6.30 -0.37 21.96
CA ILE A 246 -7.47 0.50 21.94
C ILE A 246 -7.11 1.76 22.70
N SER A 247 -7.36 2.91 22.10
CA SER A 247 -7.05 4.21 22.68
C SER A 247 -8.23 5.17 22.51
N GLY A 248 -8.66 5.79 23.60
CA GLY A 248 -9.49 6.98 23.55
C GLY A 248 -8.63 8.20 23.24
N LEU A 249 -9.06 9.01 22.27
CA LEU A 249 -8.40 10.23 21.84
C LEU A 249 -9.28 11.43 22.17
N GLN A 250 -8.73 12.41 22.87
CA GLN A 250 -9.37 13.68 23.16
C GLN A 250 -8.58 14.80 22.48
N ASN A 251 -9.20 15.47 21.51
CA ASN A 251 -8.57 16.56 20.75
C ASN A 251 -8.30 17.76 21.67
N LEU A 252 -7.07 18.27 21.62
CA LEU A 252 -6.60 19.40 22.41
C LEU A 252 -6.99 20.77 21.85
N ARG A 253 -7.68 20.82 20.70
CA ARG A 253 -8.15 22.06 20.05
C ARG A 253 -7.10 23.17 20.10
N MET A 254 -5.92 22.89 19.55
CA MET A 254 -4.95 23.97 19.31
C MET A 254 -5.54 24.83 18.19
N ASN A 255 -5.66 26.15 18.41
CA ASN A 255 -6.28 27.12 17.50
C ASN A 255 -5.56 27.19 16.14
N HIS A 256 -5.69 26.16 15.31
CA HIS A 256 -5.18 26.12 13.96
C HIS A 256 -6.35 26.27 12.99
N PRO A 257 -6.28 27.21 12.03
CA PRO A 257 -7.37 27.49 11.09
C PRO A 257 -7.63 26.36 10.08
N SER A 258 -6.86 25.27 10.13
CA SER A 258 -7.03 24.12 9.23
C SER A 258 -7.19 22.82 10.03
N ASN A 259 -8.22 22.03 9.70
CA ASN A 259 -8.43 20.66 10.20
C ASN A 259 -7.34 19.66 9.78
N LYS A 260 -6.28 20.12 9.10
CA LYS A 260 -5.12 19.33 8.67
C LYS A 260 -4.22 18.90 9.82
N TYR A 261 -4.27 19.58 10.96
CA TYR A 261 -3.41 19.30 12.12
C TYR A 261 -4.27 18.99 13.32
N ASN A 262 -4.16 17.77 13.85
CA ASN A 262 -4.91 17.36 15.02
C ASN A 262 -3.96 16.83 16.09
N PHE A 263 -4.08 17.37 17.29
CA PHE A 263 -3.34 16.95 18.47
C PHE A 263 -4.33 16.36 19.47
N TYR A 264 -4.02 15.17 19.97
CA TYR A 264 -4.87 14.44 20.91
C TYR A 264 -4.08 14.08 22.17
N ILE A 265 -4.75 14.17 23.32
CA ILE A 265 -4.39 13.34 24.46
C ILE A 265 -4.93 11.93 24.17
N MET A 266 -4.09 10.93 24.42
CA MET A 266 -4.40 9.53 24.19
C MET A 266 -4.36 8.77 25.52
N THR A 267 -5.36 7.95 25.79
CA THR A 267 -5.36 7.00 26.92
C THR A 267 -5.86 5.65 26.45
N GLY A 268 -5.25 4.56 26.91
CA GLY A 268 -5.60 3.27 26.34
C GLY A 268 -4.92 2.07 26.96
N ILE A 269 -5.18 0.94 26.31
CA ILE A 269 -4.57 -0.35 26.62
C ILE A 269 -3.85 -0.88 25.39
N TYR A 270 -2.72 -1.54 25.60
CA TYR A 270 -1.98 -2.27 24.57
C TYR A 270 -1.64 -3.65 25.10
N ILE A 271 -2.12 -4.68 24.43
CA ILE A 271 -1.90 -6.08 24.80
C ILE A 271 -1.09 -6.70 23.67
N ASP A 272 0.06 -7.28 23.99
CA ASP A 272 0.90 -7.95 23.01
C ASP A 272 1.42 -9.29 23.51
N PHE A 273 1.50 -10.24 22.57
CA PHE A 273 2.27 -11.46 22.73
C PHE A 273 3.63 -11.25 22.08
N GLN A 274 4.67 -11.37 22.88
CA GLN A 274 6.06 -11.17 22.48
C GLN A 274 6.83 -12.49 22.60
N LYS A 275 7.43 -12.91 21.48
CA LYS A 275 8.41 -13.99 21.44
C LYS A 275 9.79 -13.40 21.25
N ARG A 276 10.66 -13.59 22.23
CA ARG A 276 12.07 -13.18 22.16
C ARG A 276 12.99 -14.39 22.16
N THR A 277 13.85 -14.47 21.15
CA THR A 277 14.86 -15.51 21.01
C THR A 277 16.25 -14.89 21.15
N LEU A 278 17.03 -15.36 22.12
CA LEU A 278 18.43 -15.00 22.30
C LEU A 278 19.29 -16.16 21.84
N LYS A 279 20.18 -15.94 20.89
CA LYS A 279 21.19 -16.92 20.45
C LYS A 279 22.57 -16.47 20.92
N PHE A 280 23.37 -17.41 21.40
CA PHE A 280 24.69 -17.15 21.94
C PHE A 280 25.76 -17.89 21.11
N THR A 281 26.67 -17.14 20.49
CA THR A 281 27.84 -17.69 19.80
C THR A 281 29.06 -17.59 20.71
N ASN A 282 29.44 -18.71 21.31
CA ASN A 282 30.48 -18.77 22.33
C ASN A 282 31.85 -19.08 21.72
N HIS A 283 32.86 -18.29 22.10
CA HIS A 283 34.26 -18.46 21.76
C HIS A 283 35.05 -18.68 23.06
N ASN A 284 35.55 -19.89 23.26
CA ASN A 284 36.33 -20.20 24.45
C ASN A 284 37.67 -19.46 24.40
N ILE A 285 38.06 -18.84 25.51
CA ILE A 285 39.33 -18.11 25.64
C ILE A 285 40.36 -19.00 26.32
N GLN A 286 39.97 -19.63 27.43
CA GLN A 286 40.80 -20.51 28.23
C GLN A 286 39.92 -21.56 28.91
N SER A 287 40.38 -22.80 28.94
CA SER A 287 39.69 -23.88 29.64
C SER A 287 40.68 -24.84 30.29
N ASP A 288 40.59 -24.97 31.60
CA ASP A 288 41.29 -26.00 32.37
C ASP A 288 40.35 -27.17 32.60
N THR A 289 40.89 -28.38 32.56
CA THR A 289 40.12 -29.60 32.80
C THR A 289 40.64 -30.29 34.05
N ILE A 290 39.75 -30.56 35.00
CA ILE A 290 40.08 -31.26 36.25
C ILE A 290 39.25 -32.53 36.32
N THR A 291 39.89 -33.66 36.61
CA THR A 291 39.21 -34.94 36.84
C THR A 291 39.18 -35.21 38.32
N ILE A 292 37.99 -35.37 38.90
CA ILE A 292 37.80 -35.60 40.33
C ILE A 292 37.19 -36.99 40.54
N PRO A 293 37.69 -37.81 41.48
CA PRO A 293 37.05 -39.07 41.82
C PRO A 293 35.62 -38.85 42.31
N SER A 294 34.70 -39.71 41.87
CA SER A 294 33.27 -39.64 42.21
C SER A 294 33.04 -40.15 43.64
N ARG A 295 33.47 -39.39 44.66
CA ARG A 295 33.12 -39.67 46.06
C ARG A 295 31.75 -39.05 46.36
N ARG A 296 30.84 -39.88 46.88
CA ARG A 296 29.45 -39.53 47.21
C ARG A 296 29.44 -38.28 48.11
N ASP A 297 28.52 -37.35 47.83
CA ASP A 297 28.14 -36.16 48.62
C ASP A 297 28.78 -34.80 48.26
N SER A 298 29.55 -34.67 47.18
CA SER A 298 29.92 -33.33 46.68
C SER A 298 28.84 -32.78 45.71
N LEU A 299 28.07 -31.79 46.17
CA LEU A 299 27.16 -31.00 45.32
C LEU A 299 27.99 -30.10 44.39
N TYR A 300 28.19 -30.53 43.14
CA TYR A 300 28.82 -29.70 42.12
C TYR A 300 27.78 -28.81 41.45
N THR A 301 27.98 -27.49 41.51
CA THR A 301 27.19 -26.54 40.73
C THR A 301 27.83 -26.36 39.36
N PHE A 302 27.15 -26.83 38.32
CA PHE A 302 27.57 -26.61 36.93
C PHE A 302 26.89 -25.36 36.38
N THR A 303 27.66 -24.51 35.70
CA THR A 303 27.16 -23.36 34.94
C THR A 303 27.59 -23.54 33.49
N PRO A 304 26.90 -24.42 32.72
CA PRO A 304 27.25 -24.65 31.34
C PRO A 304 26.98 -23.43 30.47
N LEU A 305 27.69 -23.37 29.34
CA LEU A 305 27.60 -22.31 28.35
C LEU A 305 26.14 -22.14 27.87
N LEU A 306 25.63 -20.91 27.92
CA LEU A 306 24.32 -20.58 27.34
C LEU A 306 24.39 -20.72 25.82
N VAL A 307 23.44 -21.42 25.22
CA VAL A 307 23.36 -21.61 23.76
C VAL A 307 22.19 -20.81 23.22
N GLN A 308 21.03 -20.95 23.86
CA GLN A 308 19.81 -20.29 23.44
C GLN A 308 18.90 -20.00 24.63
N THR A 309 18.22 -18.86 24.59
CA THR A 309 17.13 -18.55 25.52
C THR A 309 15.91 -18.15 24.71
N GLN A 310 14.76 -18.74 25.03
CA GLN A 310 13.47 -18.36 24.49
C GLN A 310 12.60 -17.77 25.60
N ILE A 311 11.99 -16.64 25.30
CA ILE A 311 11.10 -15.91 26.20
C ILE A 311 9.78 -15.72 25.46
N GLN A 312 8.68 -16.11 26.08
CA GLN A 312 7.34 -15.94 25.51
C GLN A 312 6.46 -15.18 26.50
N SER A 313 6.21 -13.91 26.24
CA SER A 313 5.55 -13.01 27.19
C SER A 313 4.25 -12.44 26.68
N TRP A 314 3.22 -12.54 27.53
CA TRP A 314 2.04 -11.70 27.44
C TRP A 314 2.32 -10.39 28.15
N ASN A 315 2.25 -9.30 27.42
CA ASN A 315 2.47 -7.94 27.90
C ASN A 315 1.12 -7.23 27.95
N TYR A 316 0.75 -6.74 29.13
CA TYR A 316 -0.44 -5.94 29.37
C TYR A 316 0.00 -4.53 29.72
N ASN A 317 -0.32 -3.58 28.87
CA ASN A 317 0.12 -2.20 28.99
C ASN A 317 -1.10 -1.29 29.18
N ILE A 318 -1.06 -0.43 30.19
CA ILE A 318 -2.01 0.67 30.37
C ILE A 318 -1.21 1.96 30.25
N TYR A 319 -1.70 2.93 29.46
CA TYR A 319 -0.94 4.12 29.15
C TYR A 319 -1.75 5.39 28.98
N THR A 320 -1.03 6.50 29.07
CA THR A 320 -1.43 7.81 28.59
C THR A 320 -0.34 8.36 27.68
N GLY A 321 -0.68 9.33 26.85
CA GLY A 321 0.22 9.81 25.83
C GLY A 321 -0.37 10.91 24.97
N PHE A 322 0.34 11.20 23.88
CA PHE A 322 -0.08 12.18 22.89
C PHE A 322 -0.08 11.54 21.52
N MET A 323 -1.03 11.96 20.68
CA MET A 323 -1.05 11.61 19.26
C MET A 323 -1.17 12.89 18.43
N TYR A 324 -0.33 13.00 17.42
CA TYR A 324 -0.36 14.04 16.41
C TYR A 324 -0.72 13.40 15.08
N ILE A 325 -1.67 14.01 14.37
CA ILE A 325 -2.10 13.61 13.04
C ILE A 325 -2.03 14.83 12.13
N HIS A 326 -1.21 14.74 11.09
CA HIS A 326 -1.24 15.64 9.95
C HIS A 326 -1.93 14.95 8.78
N SER A 327 -3.09 15.46 8.36
CA SER A 327 -3.86 14.93 7.23
C SER A 327 -3.72 15.86 6.02
N GLY A 328 -2.63 15.71 5.27
CA GLY A 328 -2.41 16.40 4.00
C GLY A 328 -2.99 15.64 2.80
N ASN A 329 -3.14 16.33 1.67
CA ASN A 329 -3.69 15.72 0.44
C ASN A 329 -2.74 14.69 -0.18
N SER A 330 -1.44 14.80 0.06
CA SER A 330 -0.40 13.91 -0.51
C SER A 330 0.30 13.08 0.56
N VAL A 331 0.37 13.57 1.79
CA VAL A 331 1.06 12.92 2.90
C VAL A 331 0.17 12.97 4.13
N ASN A 332 0.03 11.83 4.79
CA ASN A 332 -0.55 11.73 6.12
C ASN A 332 0.54 11.25 7.10
N LEU A 333 0.79 12.06 8.13
CA LEU A 333 1.80 11.78 9.15
C LEU A 333 1.10 11.55 10.48
N LYS A 334 1.33 10.37 11.08
CA LYS A 334 0.85 10.03 12.42
C LYS A 334 2.04 9.84 13.32
N THR A 335 2.01 10.51 14.47
CA THR A 335 3.02 10.36 15.50
C THR A 335 2.34 10.15 16.82
N PHE A 336 2.77 9.16 17.60
CA PHE A 336 2.30 9.03 18.98
C PHE A 336 3.43 8.71 19.94
N ILE A 337 3.25 9.18 21.16
CA ILE A 337 4.12 8.90 22.30
C ILE A 337 3.23 8.34 23.41
N GLN A 338 3.63 7.23 24.00
CA GLN A 338 2.95 6.54 25.08
C GLN A 338 3.89 6.35 26.26
N LEU A 339 3.36 6.61 27.45
CA LEU A 339 4.01 6.35 28.73
C LEU A 339 3.04 5.57 29.60
N GLY A 340 3.52 4.52 30.25
CA GLY A 340 2.62 3.70 31.03
C GLY A 340 3.27 2.62 31.86
N LEU A 341 2.40 1.77 32.40
CA LEU A 341 2.76 0.59 33.17
C LEU A 341 2.56 -0.64 32.30
N ASN A 342 3.56 -1.50 32.32
CA ASN A 342 3.60 -2.77 31.62
C ASN A 342 3.69 -3.88 32.67
N VAL A 343 2.78 -4.84 32.59
CA VAL A 343 2.80 -6.08 33.37
C VAL A 343 3.03 -7.22 32.39
N TYR A 344 4.00 -8.08 32.67
CA TYR A 344 4.17 -9.29 31.88
C TYR A 344 4.40 -10.52 32.73
N ASN A 345 3.93 -11.65 32.19
CA ASN A 345 4.12 -12.98 32.73
C ASN A 345 4.69 -13.87 31.63
N PHE A 346 5.74 -14.63 31.94
CA PHE A 346 6.29 -15.56 30.95
C PHE A 346 7.06 -16.75 31.50
N PRO A 347 7.00 -17.91 30.81
CA PRO A 347 8.06 -18.88 30.86
C PRO A 347 9.29 -18.36 30.11
N ILE A 348 10.46 -18.56 30.73
CA ILE A 348 11.78 -18.41 30.15
C ILE A 348 12.34 -19.82 30.01
N SER A 349 12.53 -20.27 28.77
CA SER A 349 13.27 -21.49 28.46
C SER A 349 14.71 -21.13 28.17
N SER A 350 15.66 -21.81 28.81
CA SER A 350 17.09 -21.66 28.52
C SER A 350 17.73 -23.01 28.25
N VAL A 351 18.33 -23.12 27.07
CA VAL A 351 19.14 -24.26 26.67
C VAL A 351 20.61 -23.93 26.93
N ARG A 352 21.23 -24.76 27.76
CA ARG A 352 22.67 -24.70 28.02
C ARG A 352 23.34 -25.92 27.41
N ARG A 353 24.61 -25.76 27.03
CA ARG A 353 25.42 -26.85 26.49
C ARG A 353 25.44 -28.01 27.48
N ASN A 354 25.26 -29.24 26.99
CA ASN A 354 25.35 -30.46 27.81
C ASN A 354 24.37 -30.52 29.02
N ALA A 355 23.32 -29.69 29.03
CA ALA A 355 22.33 -29.65 30.09
C ALA A 355 20.89 -29.67 29.53
N THR A 356 19.96 -30.15 30.34
CA THR A 356 18.53 -30.12 30.04
C THR A 356 18.04 -28.68 29.96
N GLU A 357 16.99 -28.45 29.16
CA GLU A 357 16.26 -27.20 29.12
C GLU A 357 15.75 -26.83 30.52
N ILE A 358 16.04 -25.60 30.95
CA ILE A 358 15.54 -25.06 32.21
C ILE A 358 14.43 -24.08 31.89
N THR A 359 13.24 -24.36 32.40
CA THR A 359 12.09 -23.45 32.33
C THR A 359 11.89 -22.77 33.67
N ARG A 360 11.85 -21.44 33.69
CA ARG A 360 11.49 -20.65 34.86
C ARG A 360 10.35 -19.70 34.52
N TYR A 361 9.51 -19.39 35.49
CA TYR A 361 8.46 -18.39 35.35
C TYR A 361 8.91 -17.09 36.00
N ASP A 362 8.70 -15.98 35.30
CA ASP A 362 9.01 -14.65 35.79
C ASP A 362 7.79 -13.73 35.59
N GLN A 363 7.60 -12.83 36.54
CA GLN A 363 6.57 -11.81 36.53
C GLN A 363 7.19 -10.50 36.98
N SER A 364 7.05 -9.47 36.15
CA SER A 364 7.53 -8.14 36.48
C SER A 364 6.55 -7.07 36.07
N ARG A 365 6.63 -5.94 36.78
CA ARG A 365 5.90 -4.72 36.47
C ARG A 365 6.92 -3.63 36.20
N ASN A 366 6.86 -3.04 35.02
CA ASN A 366 7.83 -2.05 34.58
C ASN A 366 7.14 -0.83 33.99
N LEU A 367 7.78 0.32 34.15
CA LEU A 367 7.46 1.47 33.32
C LEU A 367 7.91 1.18 31.89
N TYR A 368 7.09 1.60 30.94
CA TYR A 368 7.42 1.52 29.52
C TYR A 368 7.17 2.86 28.83
N PHE A 369 7.91 3.06 27.75
CA PHE A 369 7.76 4.16 26.82
C PHE A 369 7.68 3.59 25.41
N ARG A 370 6.76 4.12 24.61
CA ARG A 370 6.64 3.78 23.19
C ARG A 370 6.51 5.06 22.38
N CYS A 371 7.30 5.19 21.32
CA CYS A 371 7.18 6.26 20.34
C CYS A 371 7.03 5.64 18.97
N HIS A 372 6.10 6.14 18.17
CA HIS A 372 5.83 5.63 16.84
C HIS A 372 5.54 6.77 15.89
N VAL A 373 6.07 6.67 14.67
CA VAL A 373 5.85 7.60 13.58
C VAL A 373 5.50 6.80 12.32
N ASP A 374 4.42 7.15 11.63
CA ASP A 374 4.12 6.70 10.27
C ASP A 374 4.01 7.90 9.34
N ALA A 375 4.79 7.92 8.27
CA ALA A 375 4.65 8.86 7.17
C ALA A 375 4.11 8.12 5.94
N THR A 376 2.84 8.37 5.59
CA THR A 376 2.10 7.67 4.53
C THR A 376 1.83 8.60 3.35
N LEU A 377 2.25 8.19 2.14
CA LEU A 377 1.81 8.80 0.90
C LEU A 377 0.37 8.37 0.59
N VAL A 378 -0.53 9.34 0.42
CA VAL A 378 -2.01 9.15 0.35
C VAL A 378 -2.48 8.79 -1.07
N GLU A 379 -1.62 8.14 -1.86
CA GLU A 379 -2.01 7.54 -3.14
C GLU A 379 -2.64 6.17 -2.88
N SER A 380 -3.41 5.60 -3.82
CA SER A 380 -4.03 4.28 -3.65
C SER A 380 -3.48 3.30 -4.71
N PRO A 381 -2.69 2.28 -4.32
CA PRO A 381 -2.19 1.99 -2.98
C PRO A 381 -1.12 2.96 -2.52
N GLY A 382 -1.10 3.27 -1.22
CA GLY A 382 -0.16 4.19 -0.62
C GLY A 382 1.14 3.51 -0.26
N VAL A 383 2.15 4.30 0.07
CA VAL A 383 3.42 3.80 0.62
C VAL A 383 3.66 4.49 1.94
N SER A 384 3.98 3.73 2.99
CA SER A 384 4.30 4.27 4.31
C SER A 384 5.66 3.82 4.81
N LEU A 385 6.38 4.80 5.37
CA LEU A 385 7.58 4.61 6.15
C LEU A 385 7.24 4.79 7.63
N GLY A 386 7.44 3.74 8.41
CA GLY A 386 7.23 3.73 9.85
C GLY A 386 8.54 3.66 10.62
N ALA A 387 8.56 4.27 11.80
CA ALA A 387 9.64 4.17 12.77
C ALA A 387 9.05 4.01 14.17
N GLU A 388 9.58 3.05 14.94
CA GLU A 388 9.09 2.74 16.27
C GLU A 388 10.24 2.53 17.25
N VAL A 389 10.08 3.07 18.45
CA VAL A 389 10.95 2.85 19.60
C VAL A 389 10.11 2.36 20.77
N TYR A 390 10.54 1.25 21.38
CA TYR A 390 9.88 0.68 22.55
C TYR A 390 10.91 0.43 23.65
N LEU A 391 10.73 1.09 24.79
CA LEU A 391 11.63 1.05 25.94
C LEU A 391 10.92 0.44 27.14
N ARG A 392 11.60 -0.46 27.84
CA ARG A 392 11.16 -1.04 29.12
C ARG A 392 12.30 -0.99 30.11
N ARG A 393 11.98 -0.67 31.37
CA ARG A 393 12.97 -0.76 32.45
C ARG A 393 13.53 -2.18 32.53
N GLY A 394 14.87 -2.30 32.59
CA GLY A 394 15.56 -3.58 32.70
C GLY A 394 15.64 -4.39 31.39
N GLN A 395 15.16 -3.84 30.27
CA GLN A 395 15.28 -4.45 28.95
C GLN A 395 16.05 -3.53 28.01
N MET A 396 16.62 -4.11 26.96
CA MET A 396 17.28 -3.32 25.93
C MET A 396 16.22 -2.56 25.11
N PRO A 397 16.52 -1.32 24.68
CA PRO A 397 15.70 -0.59 23.73
C PRO A 397 15.40 -1.44 22.49
N LEU A 398 14.14 -1.44 22.07
CA LEU A 398 13.71 -2.08 20.84
C LEU A 398 13.44 -0.99 19.81
N PHE A 399 14.03 -1.15 18.63
CA PHE A 399 13.85 -0.25 17.49
C PHE A 399 13.23 -1.03 16.35
N ASN A 400 12.42 -0.35 15.54
CA ASN A 400 11.85 -0.90 14.33
C ASN A 400 11.67 0.19 13.26
N PHE A 401 11.88 -0.18 12.01
CA PHE A 401 11.58 0.64 10.83
C PHE A 401 10.86 -0.21 9.81
N THR A 402 9.80 0.33 9.22
CA THR A 402 8.91 -0.41 8.32
C THR A 402 8.74 0.30 7.00
N LEU A 403 8.74 -0.48 5.91
CA LEU A 403 8.35 -0.02 4.58
C LEU A 403 7.13 -0.83 4.18
N THR A 404 6.02 -0.15 3.93
CA THR A 404 4.72 -0.79 3.76
C THR A 404 3.96 -0.22 2.59
N LYS A 405 3.18 -1.08 1.94
CA LYS A 405 2.05 -0.64 1.13
C LYS A 405 0.85 -0.43 2.03
N VAL A 406 0.12 0.64 1.79
CA VAL A 406 -1.04 1.05 2.58
C VAL A 406 -2.28 0.96 1.71
N PHE A 407 -3.28 0.29 2.24
CA PHE A 407 -4.58 0.12 1.60
C PHE A 407 -5.65 0.72 2.50
N ASP A 408 -6.60 1.40 1.89
CA ASP A 408 -7.86 1.66 2.57
C ASP A 408 -8.66 0.35 2.59
N TYR A 409 -9.07 -0.13 3.77
CA TYR A 409 -9.84 -1.36 3.90
C TYR A 409 -11.16 -1.32 3.11
N ARG A 410 -11.73 -0.12 2.90
CA ARG A 410 -12.92 0.07 2.07
C ARG A 410 -12.67 -0.32 0.62
N ASN A 411 -11.43 -0.17 0.15
CA ASN A 411 -11.00 -0.53 -1.20
C ASN A 411 -10.52 -1.98 -1.32
N LEU A 412 -10.45 -2.76 -0.22
CA LEU A 412 -9.96 -4.14 -0.30
C LEU A 412 -10.86 -5.03 -1.19
N LYS A 413 -12.16 -4.71 -1.26
CA LYS A 413 -13.15 -5.42 -2.10
C LYS A 413 -12.79 -5.36 -3.60
N THR A 414 -12.16 -4.29 -4.08
CA THR A 414 -11.80 -4.13 -5.50
C THR A 414 -10.59 -4.97 -5.91
N PHE A 415 -9.83 -5.53 -4.96
CA PHE A 415 -8.73 -6.44 -5.25
C PHE A 415 -9.18 -7.90 -5.39
N PHE A 416 -10.24 -8.28 -4.68
CA PHE A 416 -10.83 -9.63 -4.77
C PHE A 416 -12.03 -9.69 -5.72
N SER A 417 -12.37 -8.60 -6.41
CA SER A 417 -13.36 -8.65 -7.48
C SER A 417 -12.85 -9.52 -8.62
N LYS A 418 -13.76 -10.29 -9.22
CA LYS A 418 -13.46 -11.20 -10.33
C LYS A 418 -12.63 -10.48 -11.39
N VAL A 419 -11.48 -11.06 -11.74
CA VAL A 419 -10.74 -10.66 -12.94
C VAL A 419 -11.73 -10.77 -14.11
N PRO A 420 -11.88 -9.72 -14.95
CA PRO A 420 -12.73 -9.81 -16.13
C PRO A 420 -12.29 -11.02 -16.94
N SER A 421 -13.20 -11.99 -17.12
CA SER A 421 -12.99 -13.07 -18.08
C SER A 421 -12.86 -12.41 -19.46
N GLN A 422 -11.68 -12.54 -20.06
CA GLN A 422 -11.45 -12.17 -21.45
C GLN A 422 -12.36 -12.96 -22.38
#